data_AF-A0A6N6RL31-F1
#
_entry.id   AF-A0A6N6RL31-F1
#
_cell.length_a   1.000
_cell.length_b   1.000
_cell.length_c   1.000
_cell.angle_alpha   90.00
_cell.angle_beta   90.00
_cell.angle_gamma   90.00
#
_symmetry.space_group_name_H-M   'P 1'
#
loop_
_entity.id
_entity.type
_entity.pdbx_description
1 polymer ?
#
loop_
_entity_poly.entity_id
_entity_poly.type
_entity_poly.pdbx_seq_one_letter_code
_entity_poly.pdbx_strand_id
1 'polypeptide(L)'
;MTEKTTPNEYKKLLAELNRLSRQSNFLESLFLLIQQNNRYTFAELDRINTRTTLNQNELTFLFGLWLKNKDKDEDPELKVEELAELVHKTLDDIHVALMQNVNPFEYSNIAEAYSQNPEMVKETIFYSGTGSYDTQLIDHLVDKYKHDENWLKAKYGFSIQDLIDFYTVLRMTIDLRANLPVQNEHGHPNYLCISNYYFEKNPKLLEVSKAFSIQDSSHYNASLSDIGDMNEFRFNPIWQEDSQLVVPLAFTLAEAIYDGPFYWMLQDDSYRDKALKHRGIAAEEMTFKLLRKVFNTEEVYLGVEVKLSKGNTLTDLDVCVIHRDTMIIFQVKSKRLTQLARQGDIETYERDFHKAVGLAHEQAILPIPYILDGSAKVFNSNQQLVDIGNIKKVATVCVVLDPYPSIAIHTMLHFHNQEVRPIAMSMYDLEIIVTYLNTPDELIRFFIERTEFGHQYHSDTETSYLGFFLREGGFVKRKENEKVMLDGSLAKQFDKEFFTKSYQSYQRRLAKLASGVGRNNRCICMSGKKYKNCCLRYTQVSASS
;
A
#
# COMPACT_ATOMS: atom_id res chain seq x y z
N MET A 1 27.45 24.58 17.26
CA MET A 1 26.63 24.36 18.47
C MET A 1 25.18 24.45 18.02
N THR A 2 24.66 23.36 17.47
CA THR A 2 23.25 23.21 17.14
C THR A 2 22.53 22.87 18.45
N GLU A 3 21.53 23.67 18.81
CA GLU A 3 20.65 23.35 19.93
C GLU A 3 20.06 21.97 19.67
N LYS A 4 20.40 21.00 20.54
CA LYS A 4 19.70 19.73 20.60
C LYS A 4 18.27 20.06 21.00
N THR A 5 17.36 20.02 20.05
CA THR A 5 15.93 20.02 20.31
C THR A 5 15.64 18.79 21.14
N THR A 6 15.28 19.06 22.39
CA THR A 6 14.98 18.03 23.38
C THR A 6 13.71 17.28 22.93
N PRO A 7 13.47 16.03 23.38
CA PRO A 7 12.23 15.26 23.15
C PRO A 7 10.89 16.01 23.39
N ASN A 8 10.98 17.21 23.94
CA ASN A 8 9.93 18.19 24.15
C ASN A 8 9.44 18.89 22.86
N GLU A 9 10.25 19.04 21.81
CA GLU A 9 9.80 19.79 20.60
C GLU A 9 8.78 19.00 19.77
N TYR A 10 9.08 17.75 19.42
CA TYR A 10 8.16 16.86 18.72
C TYR A 10 6.76 16.82 19.38
N LYS A 11 6.72 16.65 20.71
CA LYS A 11 5.46 16.62 21.47
C LYS A 11 4.74 17.97 21.48
N LYS A 12 5.47 19.10 21.47
CA LYS A 12 4.87 20.44 21.34
C LYS A 12 4.23 20.63 19.97
N LEU A 13 4.90 20.20 18.90
CA LEU A 13 4.37 20.31 17.53
C LEU A 13 3.10 19.47 17.35
N LEU A 14 3.06 18.26 17.90
CA LEU A 14 1.84 17.44 17.91
C LEU A 14 0.70 18.08 18.72
N ALA A 15 1.02 18.67 19.87
CA ALA A 15 0.02 19.37 20.67
C ALA A 15 -0.54 20.59 19.92
N GLU A 16 0.31 21.33 19.20
CA GLU A 16 -0.11 22.44 18.35
C GLU A 16 -0.99 21.96 17.20
N LEU A 17 -0.59 20.91 16.50
CA LEU A 17 -1.39 20.34 15.42
C LEU A 17 -2.77 19.86 15.90
N ASN A 18 -2.83 19.23 17.07
CA ASN A 18 -4.10 18.85 17.70
C ASN A 18 -4.93 20.08 18.11
N ARG A 19 -4.31 21.19 18.54
CA ARG A 19 -5.00 22.45 18.85
C ARG A 19 -5.61 23.07 17.58
N LEU A 20 -4.83 23.17 16.50
CA LEU A 20 -5.28 23.68 15.21
C LEU A 20 -6.49 22.89 14.67
N SER A 21 -6.51 21.57 14.89
CA SER A 21 -7.60 20.70 14.43
C SER A 21 -8.97 20.92 15.10
N ARG A 22 -9.06 21.78 16.12
CA ARG A 22 -10.31 22.12 16.80
C ARG A 22 -11.09 23.26 16.15
N GLN A 23 -10.47 24.00 15.25
CA GLN A 23 -11.10 25.13 14.57
C GLN A 23 -12.19 24.66 13.60
N SER A 24 -13.31 25.35 13.54
CA SER A 24 -14.48 25.00 12.72
C SER A 24 -14.18 24.93 11.22
N ASN A 25 -13.20 25.71 10.74
CA ASN A 25 -12.76 25.71 9.34
C ASN A 25 -11.67 24.66 9.02
N PHE A 26 -11.28 23.81 9.98
CA PHE A 26 -10.19 22.84 9.77
C PHE A 26 -10.49 21.84 8.65
N LEU A 27 -11.73 21.33 8.54
CA LEU A 27 -12.13 20.43 7.45
C LEU A 27 -11.96 21.07 6.06
N GLU A 28 -12.28 22.36 5.94
CA GLU A 28 -12.11 23.11 4.70
C GLU A 28 -10.62 23.25 4.36
N SER A 29 -9.78 23.52 5.36
CA SER A 29 -8.31 23.52 5.19
C SER A 29 -7.77 22.15 4.78
N LEU A 30 -8.33 21.04 5.29
CA LEU A 30 -7.95 19.69 4.85
C LEU A 30 -8.32 19.44 3.39
N PHE A 31 -9.48 19.90 2.93
CA PHE A 31 -9.84 19.79 1.51
C PHE A 31 -8.94 20.64 0.62
N LEU A 32 -8.54 21.83 1.08
CA LEU A 32 -7.53 22.64 0.38
C LEU A 32 -6.18 21.91 0.29
N LEU A 33 -5.73 21.28 1.39
CA LEU A 33 -4.50 20.47 1.39
C LEU A 33 -4.60 19.28 0.45
N ILE A 34 -5.73 18.57 0.38
CA ILE A 34 -5.94 17.52 -0.63
C ILE A 34 -5.82 18.10 -2.04
N GLN A 35 -6.42 19.26 -2.29
CA GLN A 35 -6.34 19.90 -3.59
C GLN A 35 -4.91 20.28 -3.97
N GLN A 36 -4.10 20.75 -3.03
CA GLN A 36 -2.71 21.15 -3.27
C GLN A 36 -1.76 19.96 -3.42
N ASN A 37 -1.99 18.88 -2.66
CA ASN A 37 -1.06 17.74 -2.56
C ASN A 37 -1.42 16.53 -3.42
N ASN A 38 -2.68 16.38 -3.86
CA ASN A 38 -3.14 15.19 -4.59
C ASN A 38 -3.71 15.47 -6.00
N ARG A 39 -3.82 16.74 -6.43
CA ARG A 39 -4.31 17.05 -7.79
C ARG A 39 -3.17 17.22 -8.76
N TYR A 40 -2.90 16.15 -9.50
CA TYR A 40 -1.97 16.13 -10.62
C TYR A 40 -2.64 15.62 -11.88
N THR A 41 -2.26 16.16 -13.03
CA THR A 41 -2.59 15.55 -14.32
C THR A 41 -1.73 14.33 -14.58
N PHE A 42 -2.16 13.42 -15.46
CA PHE A 42 -1.33 12.28 -15.87
C PHE A 42 0.04 12.70 -16.44
N ALA A 43 0.14 13.89 -17.02
CA ALA A 43 1.39 14.41 -17.58
C ALA A 43 2.39 14.86 -16.49
N GLU A 44 1.92 15.08 -15.26
CA GLU A 44 2.72 15.61 -14.14
C GLU A 44 3.15 14.54 -13.15
N LEU A 45 2.53 13.34 -13.17
CA LEU A 45 2.79 12.27 -12.19
C LEU A 45 4.28 11.92 -12.04
N ASP A 46 5.03 11.89 -13.14
CA ASP A 46 6.47 11.58 -13.15
C ASP A 46 7.36 12.75 -12.67
N ARG A 47 6.77 13.92 -12.42
CA ARG A 47 7.47 15.16 -12.05
C ARG A 47 7.17 15.63 -10.63
N ILE A 48 6.25 14.96 -9.94
CA ILE A 48 5.87 15.30 -8.55
C ILE A 48 7.12 15.30 -7.68
N ASN A 49 7.33 16.38 -6.93
CA ASN A 49 8.35 16.42 -5.90
C ASN A 49 7.75 15.96 -4.56
N THR A 50 7.94 14.69 -4.25
CA THR A 50 7.41 14.06 -3.03
C THR A 50 7.98 14.64 -1.73
N ARG A 51 9.08 15.42 -1.80
CA ARG A 51 9.67 16.09 -0.64
C ARG A 51 8.98 17.39 -0.23
N THR A 52 8.05 17.89 -1.04
CA THR A 52 7.32 19.15 -0.81
C THR A 52 5.82 18.94 -0.70
N THR A 53 5.39 17.68 -0.60
CA THR A 53 3.98 17.30 -0.62
C THR A 53 3.71 16.42 0.58
N LEU A 54 2.57 16.63 1.23
CA LEU A 54 2.12 15.75 2.29
C LEU A 54 1.83 14.36 1.73
N ASN A 55 2.35 13.34 2.41
CA ASN A 55 2.12 11.95 2.04
C ASN A 55 0.74 11.46 2.53
N GLN A 56 0.38 10.25 2.11
CA GLN A 56 -0.92 9.67 2.42
C GLN A 56 -1.14 9.43 3.94
N ASN A 57 -0.10 9.05 4.68
CA ASN A 57 -0.18 8.83 6.13
C ASN A 57 -0.40 10.16 6.87
N GLU A 58 0.26 11.23 6.44
CA GLU A 58 0.08 12.58 6.97
C GLU A 58 -1.35 13.08 6.77
N LEU A 59 -1.88 13.01 5.54
CA LEU A 59 -3.27 13.39 5.27
C LEU A 59 -4.24 12.54 6.09
N THR A 60 -4.03 11.23 6.16
CA THR A 60 -4.89 10.32 6.95
C THR A 60 -4.83 10.66 8.44
N PHE A 61 -3.66 11.02 8.97
CA PHE A 61 -3.48 11.46 10.36
C PHE A 61 -4.23 12.77 10.64
N LEU A 62 -4.16 13.74 9.73
CA LEU A 62 -4.92 15.00 9.85
C LEU A 62 -6.43 14.78 9.88
N PHE A 63 -6.97 13.90 9.01
CA PHE A 63 -8.39 13.53 9.09
C PHE A 63 -8.73 12.79 10.38
N GLY A 64 -7.78 12.02 10.93
CA GLY A 64 -7.93 11.42 12.25
C GLY A 64 -8.06 12.47 13.37
N LEU A 65 -7.24 13.53 13.33
CA LEU A 65 -7.30 14.65 14.28
C LEU A 65 -8.57 15.50 14.09
N TRP A 66 -8.97 15.75 12.85
CA TRP A 66 -10.25 16.38 12.56
C TRP A 66 -11.39 15.57 13.19
N LEU A 67 -11.44 14.27 12.93
CA LEU A 67 -12.47 13.38 13.47
C LEU A 67 -12.49 13.41 15.01
N LYS A 68 -11.30 13.41 15.65
CA LYS A 68 -11.15 13.53 17.10
C LYS A 68 -11.76 14.82 17.67
N ASN A 69 -11.63 15.93 16.94
CA ASN A 69 -11.97 17.26 17.42
C ASN A 69 -13.18 17.89 16.73
N LYS A 70 -13.90 17.16 15.86
CA LYS A 70 -14.98 17.71 15.02
C LYS A 70 -16.10 18.40 15.81
N ASP A 71 -16.36 17.96 17.03
CA ASP A 71 -17.43 18.49 17.90
C ASP A 71 -16.97 19.63 18.81
N LYS A 72 -15.70 20.06 18.70
CA LYS A 72 -15.18 21.20 19.47
C LYS A 72 -15.58 22.54 18.87
N ASP A 73 -15.61 22.60 17.54
CA ASP A 73 -16.12 23.73 16.75
C ASP A 73 -15.65 25.11 17.27
N GLU A 74 -14.34 25.23 17.53
CA GLU A 74 -13.74 26.48 18.02
C GLU A 74 -13.73 27.54 16.90
N ASP A 75 -13.87 28.82 17.26
CA ASP A 75 -13.86 29.92 16.29
C ASP A 75 -12.54 29.93 15.49
N PRO A 76 -12.57 30.16 14.16
CA PRO A 76 -11.36 30.21 13.34
C PRO A 76 -10.41 31.32 13.79
N GLU A 77 -9.18 30.94 14.12
CA GLU A 77 -8.09 31.89 14.43
C GLU A 77 -7.43 32.41 13.14
N LEU A 78 -7.46 31.60 12.09
CA LEU A 78 -6.82 31.82 10.80
C LEU A 78 -7.83 31.60 9.67
N LYS A 79 -7.59 32.23 8.51
CA LYS A 79 -8.32 31.88 7.30
C LYS A 79 -7.95 30.47 6.83
N VAL A 80 -8.79 29.88 5.98
CA VAL A 80 -8.62 28.50 5.49
C VAL A 80 -7.24 28.28 4.87
N GLU A 81 -6.76 29.22 4.06
CA GLU A 81 -5.46 29.16 3.39
C GLU A 81 -4.29 29.26 4.37
N GLU A 82 -4.35 30.22 5.30
CA GLU A 82 -3.32 30.44 6.33
C GLU A 82 -3.23 29.24 7.29
N LEU A 83 -4.38 28.65 7.65
CA LEU A 83 -4.45 27.45 8.47
C LEU A 83 -3.87 26.24 7.73
N ALA A 84 -4.18 26.06 6.44
CA ALA A 84 -3.61 24.98 5.63
C ALA A 84 -2.07 25.09 5.52
N GLU A 85 -1.54 26.29 5.27
CA GLU A 85 -0.09 26.54 5.23
C GLU A 85 0.59 26.23 6.57
N LEU A 86 0.00 26.68 7.69
CA LEU A 86 0.54 26.41 9.02
C LEU A 86 0.51 24.92 9.36
N VAL A 87 -0.57 24.21 9.00
CA VAL A 87 -0.70 22.76 9.20
C VAL A 87 0.35 21.98 8.41
N HIS A 88 0.56 22.32 7.14
CA HIS A 88 1.59 21.71 6.30
C HIS A 88 2.98 21.93 6.91
N LYS A 89 3.32 23.18 7.22
CA LYS A 89 4.61 23.52 7.84
C LYS A 89 4.81 22.78 9.18
N THR A 90 3.75 22.63 9.98
CA THR A 90 3.84 21.91 11.26
C THR A 90 4.17 20.43 11.05
N LEU A 91 3.66 19.80 9.99
CA LEU A 91 4.02 18.42 9.63
C LEU A 91 5.46 18.30 9.13
N ASP A 92 5.95 19.26 8.35
CA ASP A 92 7.37 19.33 7.95
C ASP A 92 8.28 19.45 9.18
N ASP A 93 7.94 20.34 10.12
CA ASP A 93 8.69 20.53 11.37
C ASP A 93 8.64 19.24 12.22
N ILE A 94 7.52 18.50 12.22
CA ILE A 94 7.41 17.19 12.89
C ILE A 94 8.34 16.15 12.24
N HIS A 95 8.39 16.10 10.90
CA HIS A 95 9.27 15.17 10.18
C HIS A 95 10.73 15.41 10.58
N VAL A 96 11.15 16.67 10.54
CA VAL A 96 12.50 17.09 10.94
C VAL A 96 12.78 16.74 12.41
N ALA A 97 11.84 17.01 13.32
CA ALA A 97 12.01 16.73 14.75
C ALA A 97 12.20 15.23 15.05
N LEU A 98 11.58 14.33 14.27
CA LEU A 98 11.79 12.88 14.41
C LEU A 98 13.20 12.45 13.96
N MET A 99 13.79 13.14 12.99
CA MET A 99 15.13 12.84 12.48
C MET A 99 16.29 13.43 13.30
N GLN A 100 16.05 14.53 14.04
CA GLN A 100 17.11 15.32 14.70
C GLN A 100 17.88 14.58 15.81
N ASN A 101 17.36 13.46 16.32
CA ASN A 101 18.07 12.63 17.29
C ASN A 101 19.11 11.67 16.66
N VAL A 102 19.28 11.70 15.33
CA VAL A 102 20.32 10.93 14.63
C VAL A 102 21.29 11.88 13.98
N ASN A 103 22.49 11.98 14.55
CA ASN A 103 23.64 12.51 13.82
C ASN A 103 24.28 11.34 13.05
N PRO A 104 24.12 11.23 11.71
CA PRO A 104 24.67 10.13 10.94
C PRO A 104 26.20 10.04 11.02
N PHE A 105 26.85 11.12 11.46
CA PHE A 105 28.29 11.23 11.63
C PHE A 105 28.77 10.85 13.05
N GLU A 106 27.87 10.71 14.04
CA GLU A 106 28.22 10.25 15.40
C GLU A 106 28.17 8.72 15.53
N TYR A 107 27.42 8.04 14.66
CA TYR A 107 27.35 6.58 14.65
C TYR A 107 28.39 6.00 13.70
N SER A 108 29.17 5.03 14.18
CA SER A 108 30.02 4.20 13.32
C SER A 108 29.21 3.34 12.35
N ASN A 109 27.92 3.14 12.64
CA ASN A 109 26.99 2.30 11.87
C ASN A 109 25.56 2.84 11.92
N ILE A 110 24.98 3.15 10.76
CA ILE A 110 23.60 3.65 10.61
C ILE A 110 22.57 2.63 11.12
N ALA A 111 22.86 1.31 11.04
CA ALA A 111 21.97 0.28 11.56
C ALA A 111 21.85 0.32 13.10
N GLU A 112 22.95 0.61 13.80
CA GLU A 112 22.94 0.76 15.27
C GLU A 112 22.12 1.98 15.69
N ALA A 113 22.33 3.11 15.00
CA ALA A 113 21.57 4.35 15.22
C ALA A 113 20.06 4.13 15.11
N TYR A 114 19.65 3.32 14.13
CA TYR A 114 18.26 3.00 13.87
C TYR A 114 17.67 2.06 14.91
N SER A 115 18.38 0.97 15.23
CA SER A 115 17.93 -0.08 16.16
C SER A 115 17.73 0.39 17.60
N GLN A 116 18.23 1.58 17.97
CA GLN A 116 18.17 2.12 19.33
C GLN A 116 17.26 3.35 19.46
N ASN A 117 16.58 3.77 18.39
CA ASN A 117 15.84 5.03 18.35
C ASN A 117 14.36 4.83 17.95
N PRO A 118 13.42 4.88 18.92
CA PRO A 118 11.98 4.76 18.65
C PRO A 118 11.43 5.78 17.64
N GLU A 119 11.92 7.02 17.69
CA GLU A 119 11.51 8.10 16.78
C GLU A 119 11.93 7.81 15.33
N MET A 120 13.10 7.21 15.11
CA MET A 120 13.53 6.77 13.77
C MET A 120 12.69 5.62 13.23
N VAL A 121 12.30 4.68 14.09
CA VAL A 121 11.37 3.61 13.72
C VAL A 121 10.04 4.22 13.28
N LYS A 122 9.50 5.17 14.06
CA LYS A 122 8.29 5.91 13.67
C LYS A 122 8.46 6.66 12.35
N GLU A 123 9.56 7.39 12.18
CA GLU A 123 9.84 8.19 10.99
C GLU A 123 9.80 7.32 9.73
N THR A 124 10.60 6.26 9.71
CA THR A 124 10.69 5.38 8.54
C THR A 124 9.42 4.59 8.25
N ILE A 125 8.54 4.39 9.23
CA ILE A 125 7.22 3.76 9.02
C ILE A 125 6.19 4.78 8.53
N PHE A 126 6.16 5.97 9.12
CA PHE A 126 5.14 6.98 8.86
C PHE A 126 5.38 7.75 7.58
N TYR A 127 6.65 8.04 7.25
CA TYR A 127 7.05 8.75 6.04
C TYR A 127 7.45 7.81 4.88
N SER A 128 7.23 6.50 5.03
CA SER A 128 7.41 5.58 3.91
C SER A 128 6.44 5.89 2.77
N GLY A 129 6.82 5.55 1.54
CA GLY A 129 5.88 5.49 0.43
C GLY A 129 4.68 4.58 0.73
N THR A 130 3.58 4.72 -0.03
CA THR A 130 2.35 3.94 0.16
C THR A 130 2.54 2.44 -0.09
N GLY A 131 3.60 2.05 -0.81
CA GLY A 131 3.94 0.65 -1.13
C GLY A 131 2.96 -0.05 -2.09
N SER A 132 1.97 0.68 -2.61
CA SER A 132 1.01 0.19 -3.60
C SER A 132 0.24 1.37 -4.22
N TYR A 133 -0.39 1.13 -5.37
CA TYR A 133 -1.47 1.99 -5.87
C TYR A 133 -2.82 1.52 -5.32
N ASP A 134 -3.73 2.47 -5.10
CA ASP A 134 -5.12 2.23 -4.68
C ASP A 134 -5.83 1.15 -5.52
N THR A 135 -5.64 1.22 -6.84
CA THR A 135 -6.20 0.27 -7.80
C THR A 135 -5.61 -1.13 -7.68
N GLN A 136 -4.35 -1.28 -7.30
CA GLN A 136 -3.78 -2.61 -7.04
C GLN A 136 -4.47 -3.27 -5.84
N LEU A 137 -4.69 -2.51 -4.75
CA LEU A 137 -5.40 -3.01 -3.57
C LEU A 137 -6.76 -3.60 -3.97
N ILE A 138 -7.50 -2.88 -4.82
CA ILE A 138 -8.85 -3.25 -5.23
C ILE A 138 -8.86 -4.38 -6.27
N ASP A 139 -7.94 -4.39 -7.23
CA ASP A 139 -7.89 -5.44 -8.25
C ASP A 139 -7.50 -6.81 -7.66
N HIS A 140 -6.77 -6.85 -6.54
CA HIS A 140 -6.40 -8.08 -5.84
C HIS A 140 -7.42 -8.56 -4.79
N LEU A 141 -8.53 -7.85 -4.57
CA LEU A 141 -9.56 -8.23 -3.59
C LEU A 141 -10.13 -9.65 -3.84
N VAL A 142 -10.37 -9.98 -5.11
CA VAL A 142 -10.91 -11.31 -5.47
C VAL A 142 -9.93 -12.39 -5.08
N ASP A 143 -8.66 -12.27 -5.46
CA ASP A 143 -7.66 -13.30 -5.14
C ASP A 143 -7.41 -13.40 -3.64
N LYS A 144 -7.41 -12.26 -2.92
CA LYS A 144 -7.22 -12.22 -1.46
C LYS A 144 -8.35 -12.91 -0.69
N TYR A 145 -9.60 -12.73 -1.10
CA TYR A 145 -10.78 -13.14 -0.31
C TYR A 145 -11.67 -14.20 -0.97
N LYS A 146 -11.31 -14.77 -2.12
CA LYS A 146 -12.14 -15.81 -2.80
C LYS A 146 -12.53 -16.99 -1.90
N HIS A 147 -11.66 -17.38 -0.96
CA HIS A 147 -11.92 -18.46 0.00
C HIS A 147 -12.90 -18.05 1.12
N ASP A 148 -13.15 -16.75 1.28
CA ASP A 148 -13.96 -16.14 2.33
C ASP A 148 -15.25 -15.47 1.80
N GLU A 149 -15.50 -15.51 0.49
CA GLU A 149 -16.62 -14.80 -0.13
C GLU A 149 -17.98 -15.23 0.44
N ASN A 150 -18.14 -16.52 0.75
CA ASN A 150 -19.36 -17.03 1.36
C ASN A 150 -19.57 -16.47 2.77
N TRP A 151 -18.50 -16.30 3.56
CA TRP A 151 -18.58 -15.68 4.88
C TRP A 151 -18.99 -14.22 4.76
N LEU A 152 -18.39 -13.47 3.83
CA LEU A 152 -18.70 -12.06 3.60
C LEU A 152 -20.18 -11.86 3.23
N LYS A 153 -20.69 -12.66 2.28
CA LYS A 153 -22.10 -12.63 1.87
C LYS A 153 -23.04 -12.95 3.02
N ALA A 154 -22.71 -13.97 3.83
CA ALA A 154 -23.56 -14.41 4.94
C ALA A 154 -23.62 -13.40 6.08
N LYS A 155 -22.50 -12.73 6.41
CA LYS A 155 -22.42 -11.79 7.55
C LYS A 155 -22.81 -10.36 7.20
N TYR A 156 -22.45 -9.88 6.01
CA TYR A 156 -22.59 -8.48 5.62
C TYR A 156 -23.56 -8.25 4.45
N GLY A 157 -24.04 -9.31 3.78
CA GLY A 157 -25.05 -9.19 2.71
C GLY A 157 -24.52 -8.70 1.35
N PHE A 158 -23.21 -8.44 1.24
CA PHE A 158 -22.55 -8.03 0.00
C PHE A 158 -21.40 -8.97 -0.38
N SER A 159 -21.03 -8.96 -1.66
CA SER A 159 -19.96 -9.77 -2.24
C SER A 159 -18.66 -8.98 -2.39
N ILE A 160 -17.58 -9.67 -2.76
CA ILE A 160 -16.31 -9.01 -3.11
C ILE A 160 -16.50 -8.09 -4.33
N GLN A 161 -17.33 -8.48 -5.30
CA GLN A 161 -17.62 -7.65 -6.46
C GLN A 161 -18.35 -6.36 -6.07
N ASP A 162 -19.23 -6.40 -5.06
CA ASP A 162 -19.91 -5.20 -4.57
C ASP A 162 -18.91 -4.21 -3.93
N LEU A 163 -17.86 -4.70 -3.24
CA LEU A 163 -16.75 -3.87 -2.73
C LEU A 163 -15.99 -3.17 -3.87
N ILE A 164 -15.65 -3.93 -4.91
CA ILE A 164 -14.94 -3.42 -6.10
C ILE A 164 -15.77 -2.37 -6.83
N ASP A 165 -17.06 -2.64 -7.05
CA ASP A 165 -17.98 -1.72 -7.72
C ASP A 165 -18.18 -0.45 -6.89
N PHE A 166 -18.31 -0.59 -5.57
CA PHE A 166 -18.43 0.54 -4.65
C PHE A 166 -17.21 1.47 -4.75
N TYR A 167 -16.00 0.92 -4.61
CA TYR A 167 -14.77 1.69 -4.75
C TYR A 167 -14.70 2.39 -6.12
N THR A 168 -14.96 1.63 -7.20
CA THR A 168 -14.92 2.14 -8.57
C THR A 168 -15.86 3.32 -8.75
N VAL A 169 -17.09 3.22 -8.23
CA VAL A 169 -18.10 4.28 -8.31
C VAL A 169 -17.62 5.53 -7.59
N LEU A 170 -17.16 5.43 -6.34
CA LEU A 170 -16.78 6.61 -5.56
C LEU A 170 -15.53 7.26 -6.13
N ARG A 171 -14.44 6.49 -6.33
CA ARG A 171 -13.15 7.00 -6.85
C ARG A 171 -13.35 7.74 -8.17
N MET A 172 -13.96 7.06 -9.15
CA MET A 172 -14.12 7.64 -10.49
C MET A 172 -15.12 8.81 -10.51
N THR A 173 -16.10 8.82 -9.62
CA THR A 173 -17.04 9.96 -9.52
C THR A 173 -16.38 11.20 -8.91
N ILE A 174 -15.55 11.02 -7.88
CA ILE A 174 -14.75 12.11 -7.30
C ILE A 174 -13.85 12.71 -8.37
N ASP A 175 -13.14 11.88 -9.12
CA ASP A 175 -12.25 12.32 -10.20
C ASP A 175 -13.03 13.00 -11.33
N LEU A 176 -14.17 12.44 -11.76
CA LEU A 176 -15.04 13.05 -12.75
C LEU A 176 -15.47 14.46 -12.32
N ARG A 177 -15.88 14.63 -11.05
CA ARG A 177 -16.34 15.91 -10.51
C ARG A 177 -15.23 16.92 -10.32
N ALA A 178 -14.05 16.46 -9.91
CA ALA A 178 -12.87 17.33 -9.79
C ALA A 178 -12.51 17.96 -11.14
N ASN A 179 -12.79 17.27 -12.25
CA ASN A 179 -12.54 17.75 -13.62
C ASN A 179 -13.75 18.46 -14.27
N LEU A 180 -14.88 18.66 -13.58
CA LEU A 180 -16.00 19.41 -14.15
C LEU A 180 -15.70 20.92 -14.19
N PRO A 181 -16.07 21.62 -15.28
CA PRO A 181 -15.75 23.04 -15.47
C PRO A 181 -16.47 23.97 -14.47
N VAL A 182 -17.54 23.51 -13.81
CA VAL A 182 -18.30 24.31 -12.82
C VAL A 182 -18.53 23.48 -11.55
N GLN A 183 -17.54 23.50 -10.64
CA GLN A 183 -17.64 22.81 -9.36
C GLN A 183 -18.73 23.40 -8.46
N ASN A 184 -18.99 24.72 -8.54
CA ASN A 184 -19.98 25.42 -7.70
C ASN A 184 -21.42 24.90 -7.88
N GLU A 185 -21.79 24.38 -9.05
CA GLU A 185 -23.12 23.80 -9.29
C GLU A 185 -23.27 22.36 -8.78
N HIS A 186 -22.15 21.69 -8.50
CA HIS A 186 -22.10 20.30 -8.09
C HIS A 186 -21.69 20.13 -6.62
N GLY A 187 -21.14 21.18 -5.99
CA GLY A 187 -20.53 21.12 -4.66
C GLY A 187 -19.15 20.45 -4.70
N HIS A 188 -18.47 20.43 -3.57
CA HIS A 188 -17.11 19.89 -3.46
C HIS A 188 -17.06 18.40 -3.92
N PRO A 189 -16.09 17.97 -4.76
CA PRO A 189 -16.08 16.65 -5.41
C PRO A 189 -16.22 15.45 -4.46
N ASN A 190 -15.77 15.60 -3.22
CA ASN A 190 -15.78 14.53 -2.21
C ASN A 190 -17.13 14.36 -1.49
N TYR A 191 -18.11 15.24 -1.70
CA TYR A 191 -19.47 15.12 -1.15
C TYR A 191 -20.39 14.46 -2.18
N LEU A 192 -20.77 13.20 -1.97
CA LEU A 192 -21.47 12.36 -2.93
C LEU A 192 -22.87 11.98 -2.43
N CYS A 193 -23.91 12.30 -3.22
CA CYS A 193 -25.28 12.01 -2.82
C CYS A 193 -25.64 10.53 -3.07
N ILE A 194 -26.14 9.84 -2.05
CA ILE A 194 -26.59 8.43 -2.09
C ILE A 194 -27.80 8.25 -3.00
N SER A 195 -28.65 9.28 -3.15
CA SER A 195 -29.77 9.27 -4.11
C SER A 195 -29.28 9.45 -5.56
N ASN A 196 -28.62 8.42 -6.09
CA ASN A 196 -28.00 8.40 -7.41
C ASN A 196 -28.27 7.09 -8.18
N TYR A 197 -27.90 7.08 -9.47
CA TYR A 197 -28.14 5.94 -10.36
C TYR A 197 -27.52 4.62 -9.87
N TYR A 198 -26.30 4.67 -9.31
CA TYR A 198 -25.57 3.46 -8.93
C TYR A 198 -26.22 2.77 -7.74
N PHE A 199 -26.61 3.52 -6.71
CA PHE A 199 -27.28 2.98 -5.52
C PHE A 199 -28.72 2.53 -5.83
N GLU A 200 -29.41 3.22 -6.75
CA GLU A 200 -30.72 2.77 -7.25
C GLU A 200 -30.62 1.42 -7.99
N LYS A 201 -29.58 1.24 -8.81
CA LYS A 201 -29.38 0.02 -9.62
C LYS A 201 -28.75 -1.13 -8.83
N ASN A 202 -27.90 -0.82 -7.86
CA ASN A 202 -27.31 -1.78 -6.94
C ASN A 202 -27.50 -1.32 -5.49
N PRO A 203 -28.63 -1.69 -4.85
CA PRO A 203 -28.90 -1.34 -3.46
C PRO A 203 -27.87 -1.87 -2.45
N LYS A 204 -27.09 -2.92 -2.79
CA LYS A 204 -26.06 -3.46 -1.89
C LYS A 204 -24.92 -2.46 -1.62
N LEU A 205 -24.71 -1.50 -2.52
CA LEU A 205 -23.72 -0.43 -2.31
C LEU A 205 -24.03 0.40 -1.05
N LEU A 206 -25.28 0.43 -0.61
CA LEU A 206 -25.68 1.07 0.65
C LEU A 206 -25.20 0.28 1.87
N GLU A 207 -25.23 -1.05 1.82
CA GLU A 207 -24.68 -1.87 2.91
C GLU A 207 -23.15 -1.77 2.96
N VAL A 208 -22.50 -1.71 1.79
CA VAL A 208 -21.06 -1.43 1.71
C VAL A 208 -20.74 -0.05 2.28
N SER A 209 -21.50 1.00 1.94
CA SER A 209 -21.23 2.35 2.47
C SER A 209 -21.33 2.39 3.98
N LYS A 210 -22.34 1.75 4.57
CA LYS A 210 -22.48 1.66 6.03
C LYS A 210 -21.29 0.96 6.68
N ALA A 211 -20.79 -0.11 6.08
CA ALA A 211 -19.69 -0.90 6.63
C ALA A 211 -18.35 -0.15 6.71
N PHE A 212 -18.17 0.90 5.90
CA PHE A 212 -16.97 1.75 5.91
C PHE A 212 -17.23 3.18 6.38
N SER A 213 -18.45 3.45 6.84
CA SER A 213 -18.80 4.74 7.43
C SER A 213 -18.45 4.78 8.90
N ILE A 214 -17.95 5.92 9.33
CA ILE A 214 -17.74 6.24 10.74
C ILE A 214 -19.08 6.06 11.45
N GLN A 215 -19.10 5.17 12.45
CA GLN A 215 -20.30 4.89 13.24
C GLN A 215 -20.42 5.93 14.34
N ASP A 216 -21.64 6.41 14.61
CA ASP A 216 -21.88 7.41 15.65
C ASP A 216 -21.28 6.95 17.00
N SER A 217 -20.30 7.70 17.49
CA SER A 217 -19.63 7.43 18.77
C SER A 217 -19.56 8.69 19.61
N SER A 218 -19.59 8.55 20.93
CA SER A 218 -19.45 9.69 21.83
C SER A 218 -18.01 10.24 21.88
N HIS A 219 -17.03 9.51 21.36
CA HIS A 219 -15.59 9.81 21.50
C HIS A 219 -14.79 9.30 20.30
N TYR A 220 -15.00 9.89 19.12
CA TYR A 220 -14.26 9.49 17.92
C TYR A 220 -12.76 9.67 18.11
N ASN A 221 -11.96 8.66 17.75
CA ASN A 221 -10.49 8.76 17.70
C ASN A 221 -9.85 9.34 18.98
N ALA A 222 -10.47 9.15 20.15
CA ALA A 222 -10.07 9.85 21.37
C ALA A 222 -8.64 9.52 21.82
N SER A 223 -8.15 8.31 21.50
CA SER A 223 -6.80 7.86 21.80
C SER A 223 -5.73 8.37 20.82
N LEU A 224 -6.09 9.00 19.70
CA LEU A 224 -5.13 9.48 18.72
C LEU A 224 -4.36 10.69 19.28
N SER A 225 -3.10 10.50 19.66
CA SER A 225 -2.27 11.51 20.32
C SER A 225 -0.86 11.63 19.75
N ASP A 226 -0.38 10.58 19.10
CA ASP A 226 0.99 10.44 18.62
C ASP A 226 1.01 9.84 17.21
N ILE A 227 2.13 10.06 16.50
CA ILE A 227 2.37 9.28 15.28
C ILE A 227 2.56 7.81 15.67
N GLY A 228 1.90 6.95 14.90
CA GLY A 228 1.87 5.52 15.14
C GLY A 228 0.65 5.05 15.90
N ASP A 229 -0.09 5.93 16.57
CA ASP A 229 -1.34 5.58 17.25
C ASP A 229 -2.41 5.06 16.28
N MET A 230 -3.36 4.29 16.83
CA MET A 230 -4.48 3.77 16.05
C MET A 230 -5.35 4.93 15.60
N ASN A 231 -5.61 4.99 14.29
CA ASN A 231 -6.47 6.00 13.68
C ASN A 231 -7.71 5.32 13.08
N GLU A 232 -8.85 5.47 13.76
CA GLU A 232 -10.15 4.92 13.38
C GLU A 232 -10.58 5.34 11.97
N PHE A 233 -10.20 6.55 11.53
CA PHE A 233 -10.46 7.04 10.17
C PHE A 233 -9.85 6.13 9.10
N ARG A 234 -8.74 5.43 9.39
CA ARG A 234 -8.13 4.49 8.44
C ARG A 234 -9.01 3.26 8.17
N PHE A 235 -9.84 2.87 9.14
CA PHE A 235 -10.71 1.69 9.03
C PHE A 235 -12.09 2.05 8.49
N ASN A 236 -12.59 3.26 8.80
CA ASN A 236 -13.87 3.77 8.35
C ASN A 236 -13.69 5.19 7.77
N PRO A 237 -13.18 5.33 6.53
CA PRO A 237 -12.83 6.63 5.96
C PRO A 237 -13.99 7.38 5.31
N ILE A 238 -15.23 6.92 5.53
CA ILE A 238 -16.43 7.56 5.00
C ILE A 238 -17.15 8.28 6.15
N TRP A 239 -17.42 9.55 5.96
CA TRP A 239 -18.32 10.30 6.84
C TRP A 239 -19.68 10.41 6.16
N GLN A 240 -20.74 9.91 6.80
CA GLN A 240 -22.08 9.91 6.23
C GLN A 240 -22.98 10.92 6.95
N GLU A 241 -23.53 11.88 6.22
CA GLU A 241 -24.50 12.86 6.70
C GLU A 241 -25.78 12.77 5.87
N ASP A 242 -26.90 12.41 6.49
CA ASP A 242 -28.20 12.25 5.84
C ASP A 242 -28.13 11.41 4.55
N SER A 243 -28.13 12.08 3.40
CA SER A 243 -28.10 11.50 2.05
C SER A 243 -26.78 11.75 1.31
N GLN A 244 -25.74 12.17 2.02
CA GLN A 244 -24.40 12.48 1.52
C GLN A 244 -23.36 11.54 2.13
N LEU A 245 -22.44 11.10 1.29
CA LEU A 245 -21.19 10.44 1.68
C LEU A 245 -20.06 11.43 1.43
N VAL A 246 -19.28 11.72 2.47
CA VAL A 246 -18.03 12.46 2.37
C VAL A 246 -16.89 11.45 2.36
N VAL A 247 -16.16 11.41 1.25
CA VAL A 247 -15.04 10.47 1.04
C VAL A 247 -13.78 11.26 0.75
N PRO A 248 -13.02 11.69 1.77
CA PRO A 248 -11.94 12.65 1.57
C PRO A 248 -10.74 12.07 0.83
N LEU A 249 -10.36 10.84 1.17
CA LEU A 249 -9.15 10.19 0.67
C LEU A 249 -9.52 8.85 0.03
N ALA A 250 -9.54 8.80 -1.30
CA ALA A 250 -9.90 7.58 -2.01
C ALA A 250 -8.88 6.46 -1.77
N PHE A 251 -7.59 6.78 -1.63
CA PHE A 251 -6.58 5.79 -1.27
C PHE A 251 -6.87 5.16 0.11
N THR A 252 -7.19 5.95 1.13
CA THR A 252 -7.57 5.41 2.46
C THR A 252 -8.83 4.54 2.37
N LEU A 253 -9.80 4.88 1.52
CA LEU A 253 -10.94 4.00 1.24
C LEU A 253 -10.52 2.67 0.60
N ALA A 254 -9.55 2.69 -0.32
CA ALA A 254 -9.01 1.47 -0.91
C ALA A 254 -8.33 0.58 0.15
N GLU A 255 -7.53 1.16 1.04
CA GLU A 255 -6.94 0.44 2.18
C GLU A 255 -8.01 -0.16 3.09
N ALA A 256 -9.01 0.63 3.48
CA ALA A 256 -10.10 0.19 4.34
C ALA A 256 -10.85 -0.99 3.71
N ILE A 257 -11.19 -0.92 2.42
CA ILE A 257 -11.85 -2.01 1.70
C ILE A 257 -10.96 -3.25 1.59
N TYR A 258 -9.66 -3.06 1.34
CA TYR A 258 -8.69 -4.14 1.22
C TYR A 258 -8.48 -4.89 2.54
N ASP A 259 -8.57 -4.20 3.67
CA ASP A 259 -8.23 -4.75 4.99
C ASP A 259 -9.42 -5.06 5.89
N GLY A 260 -10.51 -4.32 5.73
CA GLY A 260 -11.72 -4.42 6.55
C GLY A 260 -12.22 -5.86 6.70
N PRO A 261 -12.47 -6.62 5.60
CA PRO A 261 -12.95 -7.98 5.69
C PRO A 261 -12.07 -8.89 6.54
N PHE A 262 -10.75 -8.77 6.46
CA PHE A 262 -9.84 -9.55 7.29
C PHE A 262 -10.02 -9.22 8.78
N TYR A 263 -10.07 -7.95 9.16
CA TYR A 263 -10.27 -7.55 10.56
C TYR A 263 -11.64 -7.96 11.10
N TRP A 264 -12.69 -7.86 10.28
CA TRP A 264 -14.03 -8.34 10.64
C TRP A 264 -14.04 -9.85 10.91
N MET A 265 -13.36 -10.64 10.08
CA MET A 265 -13.21 -12.08 10.29
C MET A 265 -12.42 -12.43 11.55
N LEU A 266 -11.43 -11.62 11.92
CA LEU A 266 -10.70 -11.83 13.18
C LEU A 266 -11.57 -11.58 14.43
N GLN A 267 -12.64 -10.80 14.32
CA GLN A 267 -13.60 -10.58 15.40
C GLN A 267 -14.63 -11.72 15.52
N ASP A 268 -14.78 -12.56 14.49
CA ASP A 268 -15.60 -13.76 14.55
C ASP A 268 -14.75 -14.95 15.06
N ASP A 269 -14.84 -15.23 16.37
CA ASP A 269 -14.09 -16.32 17.01
C ASP A 269 -14.26 -17.68 16.31
N SER A 270 -15.43 -17.93 15.69
CA SER A 270 -15.72 -19.19 14.98
C SER A 270 -15.04 -19.30 13.61
N TYR A 271 -14.56 -18.17 13.08
CA TYR A 271 -13.98 -18.06 11.74
C TYR A 271 -12.53 -17.58 11.73
N ARG A 272 -12.04 -16.97 12.82
CA ARG A 272 -10.70 -16.39 12.97
C ARG A 272 -9.59 -17.29 12.42
N ASP A 273 -9.55 -18.55 12.84
CA ASP A 273 -8.50 -19.49 12.43
C ASP A 273 -8.56 -19.83 10.93
N LYS A 274 -9.77 -19.91 10.37
CA LYS A 274 -9.96 -20.11 8.92
C LYS A 274 -9.45 -18.90 8.15
N ALA A 275 -9.79 -17.68 8.58
CA ALA A 275 -9.34 -16.45 7.95
C ALA A 275 -7.81 -16.29 7.97
N LEU A 276 -7.16 -16.62 9.09
CA LEU A 276 -5.69 -16.62 9.19
C LEU A 276 -5.06 -17.62 8.20
N LYS A 277 -5.62 -18.83 8.09
CA LYS A 277 -5.16 -19.84 7.14
C LYS A 277 -5.38 -19.42 5.68
N HIS A 278 -6.59 -18.97 5.33
CA HIS A 278 -6.94 -18.55 3.98
C HIS A 278 -6.08 -17.37 3.51
N ARG A 279 -5.73 -16.45 4.42
CA ARG A 279 -4.83 -15.33 4.11
C ARG A 279 -3.43 -15.78 3.71
N GLY A 280 -2.89 -16.83 4.36
CA GLY A 280 -1.61 -17.43 3.96
C GLY A 280 -1.71 -18.05 2.56
N ILE A 281 -2.73 -18.89 2.34
CA ILE A 281 -3.00 -19.53 1.04
C ILE A 281 -3.14 -18.49 -0.08
N ALA A 282 -3.91 -17.43 0.15
CA ALA A 282 -4.11 -16.37 -0.82
C ALA A 282 -2.79 -15.69 -1.21
N ALA A 283 -1.88 -15.47 -0.25
CA ALA A 283 -0.58 -14.86 -0.53
C ALA A 283 0.28 -15.71 -1.47
N GLU A 284 0.34 -17.02 -1.21
CA GLU A 284 1.07 -17.98 -2.03
C GLU A 284 0.47 -18.08 -3.43
N GLU A 285 -0.87 -18.22 -3.52
CA GLU A 285 -1.60 -18.29 -4.79
C GLU A 285 -1.46 -17.02 -5.63
N MET A 286 -1.47 -15.84 -5.01
CA MET A 286 -1.28 -14.56 -5.68
C MET A 286 0.14 -14.43 -6.24
N THR A 287 1.16 -14.81 -5.45
CA THR A 287 2.56 -14.81 -5.89
C THR A 287 2.76 -15.77 -7.06
N PHE A 288 2.23 -16.98 -6.96
CA PHE A 288 2.22 -17.97 -8.03
C PHE A 288 1.54 -17.45 -9.31
N LYS A 289 0.38 -16.80 -9.18
CA LYS A 289 -0.35 -16.20 -10.29
C LYS A 289 0.44 -15.10 -10.99
N LEU A 290 1.15 -14.25 -10.26
CA LEU A 290 2.01 -13.22 -10.83
C LEU A 290 3.16 -13.80 -11.64
N LEU A 291 3.86 -14.80 -11.11
CA LEU A 291 4.99 -15.43 -11.77
C LEU A 291 4.57 -16.16 -13.06
N ARG A 292 3.38 -16.74 -13.09
CA ARG A 292 2.79 -17.36 -14.30
C ARG A 292 2.42 -16.37 -15.41
N LYS A 293 2.49 -15.06 -15.17
CA LYS A 293 2.39 -14.06 -16.25
C LYS A 293 3.66 -14.02 -17.11
N VAL A 294 4.79 -14.49 -16.57
CA VAL A 294 6.12 -14.42 -17.20
C VAL A 294 6.65 -15.79 -17.58
N PHE A 295 6.53 -16.77 -16.68
CA PHE A 295 7.04 -18.13 -16.86
C PHE A 295 5.97 -19.11 -17.36
N ASN A 296 6.40 -20.20 -18.00
CA ASN A 296 5.48 -21.26 -18.41
C ASN A 296 4.91 -21.98 -17.19
N THR A 297 3.75 -22.61 -17.36
CA THR A 297 3.06 -23.33 -16.27
C THR A 297 3.93 -24.44 -15.65
N GLU A 298 4.74 -25.11 -16.46
CA GLU A 298 5.63 -26.20 -16.03
C GLU A 298 6.91 -25.69 -15.32
N GLU A 299 7.12 -24.38 -15.27
CA GLU A 299 8.32 -23.76 -14.69
C GLU A 299 8.05 -23.14 -13.31
N VAL A 300 6.77 -23.01 -12.91
CA VAL A 300 6.38 -22.40 -11.64
C VAL A 300 5.67 -23.45 -10.78
N TYR A 301 6.13 -23.60 -9.55
CA TYR A 301 5.63 -24.59 -8.61
C TYR A 301 5.15 -23.90 -7.33
N LEU A 302 3.99 -24.35 -6.83
CA LEU A 302 3.35 -23.86 -5.60
C LEU A 302 3.43 -24.95 -4.54
N GLY A 303 3.97 -24.60 -3.36
CA GLY A 303 4.09 -25.49 -2.19
C GLY A 303 4.89 -26.75 -2.50
N VAL A 304 6.23 -26.64 -2.51
CA VAL A 304 7.12 -27.77 -2.75
C VAL A 304 7.95 -28.13 -1.52
N GLU A 305 8.19 -29.41 -1.31
CA GLU A 305 9.03 -29.93 -0.22
C GLU A 305 10.42 -30.26 -0.75
N VAL A 306 11.47 -29.80 -0.06
CA VAL A 306 12.87 -30.17 -0.37
C VAL A 306 13.34 -31.23 0.61
N LYS A 307 13.80 -32.39 0.10
CA LYS A 307 14.19 -33.55 0.91
C LYS A 307 15.60 -34.01 0.58
N LEU A 308 16.37 -34.40 1.61
CA LEU A 308 17.68 -35.05 1.44
C LEU A 308 17.56 -36.57 1.30
N SER A 309 16.52 -37.14 1.90
CA SER A 309 16.22 -38.57 1.82
C SER A 309 14.75 -38.84 2.14
N LYS A 310 14.29 -40.09 1.97
CA LYS A 310 12.92 -40.48 2.26
C LYS A 310 12.63 -40.26 3.75
N GLY A 311 11.72 -39.32 4.06
CA GLY A 311 11.32 -38.97 5.43
C GLY A 311 12.17 -37.89 6.11
N ASN A 312 13.18 -37.34 5.42
CA ASN A 312 13.95 -36.20 5.90
C ASN A 312 13.66 -34.96 5.03
N THR A 313 12.61 -34.22 5.40
CA THR A 313 12.29 -32.92 4.80
C THR A 313 13.19 -31.86 5.41
N LEU A 314 13.92 -31.17 4.54
CA LEU A 314 14.83 -30.09 4.91
C LEU A 314 14.06 -28.77 5.10
N THR A 315 13.20 -28.43 4.15
CA THR A 315 12.37 -27.22 4.17
C THR A 315 11.20 -27.35 3.20
N ASP A 316 10.23 -26.47 3.34
CA ASP A 316 9.13 -26.26 2.39
C ASP A 316 9.29 -24.89 1.73
N LEU A 317 9.09 -24.82 0.42
CA LEU A 317 9.15 -23.58 -0.37
C LEU A 317 7.74 -23.20 -0.80
N ASP A 318 7.35 -21.96 -0.50
CA ASP A 318 5.99 -21.48 -0.78
C ASP A 318 5.75 -21.40 -2.30
N VAL A 319 6.66 -20.78 -3.05
CA VAL A 319 6.65 -20.78 -4.51
C VAL A 319 8.08 -20.90 -5.04
N CYS A 320 8.31 -21.69 -6.08
CA CYS A 320 9.60 -21.68 -6.77
C CYS A 320 9.46 -21.66 -8.28
N VAL A 321 10.42 -21.01 -8.94
CA VAL A 321 10.57 -21.01 -10.40
C VAL A 321 11.81 -21.81 -10.76
N ILE A 322 11.69 -22.69 -11.75
CA ILE A 322 12.81 -23.43 -12.33
C ILE A 322 12.85 -23.11 -13.81
N HIS A 323 13.94 -22.50 -14.26
CA HIS A 323 14.15 -22.15 -15.65
C HIS A 323 15.59 -22.47 -16.04
N ARG A 324 15.75 -23.43 -16.96
CA ARG A 324 17.05 -23.95 -17.40
C ARG A 324 17.90 -24.44 -16.22
N ASP A 325 19.01 -23.77 -15.91
CA ASP A 325 19.93 -24.10 -14.82
C ASP A 325 19.81 -23.14 -13.62
N THR A 326 18.70 -22.38 -13.53
CA THR A 326 18.47 -21.42 -12.46
C THR A 326 17.18 -21.72 -11.71
N MET A 327 17.23 -21.64 -10.38
CA MET A 327 16.08 -21.70 -9.49
C MET A 327 15.87 -20.35 -8.79
N ILE A 328 14.63 -19.89 -8.69
CA ILE A 328 14.29 -18.75 -7.83
C ILE A 328 13.32 -19.25 -6.77
N ILE A 329 13.68 -19.04 -5.51
CA ILE A 329 12.88 -19.43 -4.35
C ILE A 329 12.15 -18.18 -3.83
N PHE A 330 10.83 -18.23 -3.82
CA PHE A 330 9.98 -17.19 -3.26
C PHE A 330 9.38 -17.70 -1.95
N GLN A 331 9.78 -17.11 -0.83
CA GLN A 331 9.16 -17.37 0.46
C GLN A 331 8.15 -16.27 0.75
N VAL A 332 6.90 -16.66 1.00
CA VAL A 332 5.76 -15.77 1.07
C VAL A 332 5.27 -15.66 2.51
N LYS A 333 5.08 -14.43 3.00
CA LYS A 333 4.58 -14.17 4.36
C LYS A 333 3.40 -13.20 4.33
N SER A 334 2.51 -13.30 5.30
CA SER A 334 1.37 -12.38 5.48
C SER A 334 1.49 -11.54 6.76
N LYS A 335 2.69 -11.52 7.36
CA LYS A 335 2.98 -10.79 8.59
C LYS A 335 3.07 -9.28 8.32
N ARG A 336 2.39 -8.50 9.15
CA ARG A 336 2.46 -7.03 9.20
C ARG A 336 3.13 -6.55 10.47
N LEU A 337 3.63 -5.31 10.43
CA LEU A 337 3.98 -4.53 11.62
C LEU A 337 2.73 -4.34 12.49
N THR A 338 2.86 -4.68 13.77
CA THR A 338 1.82 -4.48 14.78
C THR A 338 1.72 -3.01 15.19
N GLN A 339 0.64 -2.70 15.92
CA GLN A 339 0.38 -1.37 16.44
C GLN A 339 1.53 -0.84 17.31
N LEU A 340 2.09 -1.68 18.19
CA LEU A 340 3.22 -1.28 19.05
C LEU A 340 4.48 -0.96 18.23
N ALA A 341 4.78 -1.75 17.18
CA ALA A 341 5.91 -1.45 16.29
C ALA A 341 5.72 -0.09 15.58
N ARG A 342 4.49 0.22 15.14
CA ARG A 342 4.16 1.52 14.53
C ARG A 342 4.31 2.68 15.51
N GLN A 343 4.12 2.43 16.81
CA GLN A 343 4.37 3.37 17.90
C GLN A 343 5.86 3.45 18.31
N GLY A 344 6.78 2.84 17.56
CA GLY A 344 8.21 2.91 17.80
C GLY A 344 8.75 1.92 18.83
N ASP A 345 7.96 0.93 19.27
CA ASP A 345 8.46 -0.13 20.16
C ASP A 345 9.47 -1.01 19.41
N ILE A 346 10.75 -0.82 19.74
CA ILE A 346 11.89 -1.45 19.05
C ILE A 346 11.79 -2.98 19.13
N GLU A 347 11.58 -3.55 20.33
CA GLU A 347 11.55 -5.01 20.49
C GLU A 347 10.44 -5.67 19.65
N THR A 348 9.26 -5.05 19.63
CA THR A 348 8.15 -5.51 18.81
C THR A 348 8.43 -5.32 17.32
N TYR A 349 9.04 -4.21 16.92
CA TYR A 349 9.46 -3.96 15.55
C TYR A 349 10.46 -5.03 15.07
N GLU A 350 11.53 -5.28 15.83
CA GLU A 350 12.55 -6.31 15.54
C GLU A 350 11.91 -7.69 15.37
N ARG A 351 11.05 -8.07 16.33
CA ARG A 351 10.31 -9.34 16.29
C ARG A 351 9.38 -9.44 15.07
N ASP A 352 8.67 -8.37 14.75
CA ASP A 352 7.73 -8.36 13.63
C ASP A 352 8.46 -8.42 12.29
N PHE A 353 9.57 -7.69 12.14
CA PHE A 353 10.43 -7.73 10.95
C PHE A 353 11.07 -9.10 10.78
N HIS A 354 11.64 -9.67 11.84
CA HIS A 354 12.23 -11.02 11.77
C HIS A 354 11.18 -12.07 11.37
N LYS A 355 9.93 -11.97 11.85
CA LYS A 355 8.84 -12.86 11.41
C LYS A 355 8.41 -12.65 9.96
N ALA A 356 8.52 -11.43 9.44
CA ALA A 356 8.12 -11.10 8.08
C ALA A 356 9.20 -11.42 7.04
N VAL A 357 10.47 -11.16 7.35
CA VAL A 357 11.60 -11.25 6.41
C VAL A 357 12.68 -12.23 6.89
N GLY A 358 13.09 -12.15 8.15
CA GLY A 358 14.17 -12.97 8.71
C GLY A 358 13.94 -14.48 8.57
N LEU A 359 12.83 -14.98 9.12
CA LEU A 359 12.44 -16.39 9.00
C LEU A 359 12.24 -16.83 7.54
N ALA A 360 11.75 -15.93 6.68
CA ALA A 360 11.56 -16.22 5.27
C ALA A 360 12.91 -16.41 4.56
N HIS A 361 13.88 -15.55 4.88
CA HIS A 361 15.24 -15.65 4.37
C HIS A 361 15.95 -16.93 4.86
N GLU A 362 15.90 -17.22 6.16
CA GLU A 362 16.49 -18.43 6.76
C GLU A 362 15.93 -19.70 6.10
N GLN A 363 14.61 -19.75 5.89
CA GLN A 363 13.92 -20.85 5.23
C GLN A 363 14.36 -21.03 3.77
N ALA A 364 14.54 -19.92 3.04
CA ALA A 364 14.87 -19.92 1.61
C ALA A 364 16.35 -20.26 1.32
N ILE A 365 17.28 -19.91 2.22
CA ILE A 365 18.71 -20.20 2.01
C ILE A 365 19.11 -21.62 2.41
N LEU A 366 18.38 -22.24 3.36
CA LEU A 366 18.68 -23.56 3.90
C LEU A 366 18.90 -24.66 2.82
N PRO A 367 18.10 -24.77 1.76
CA PRO A 367 18.27 -25.83 0.77
C PRO A 367 19.32 -25.52 -0.31
N ILE A 368 19.84 -24.29 -0.40
CA ILE A 368 20.69 -23.85 -1.52
C ILE A 368 21.92 -24.75 -1.73
N PRO A 369 22.73 -25.09 -0.70
CA PRO A 369 23.91 -25.92 -0.91
C PRO A 369 23.58 -27.29 -1.51
N TYR A 370 22.47 -27.90 -1.05
CA TYR A 370 22.03 -29.23 -1.46
C TYR A 370 21.34 -29.24 -2.84
N ILE A 371 20.73 -28.12 -3.22
CA ILE A 371 20.21 -27.93 -4.59
C ILE A 371 21.37 -27.81 -5.57
N LEU A 372 22.39 -27.00 -5.23
CA LEU A 372 23.54 -26.74 -6.11
C LEU A 372 24.46 -27.95 -6.27
N ASP A 373 24.59 -28.81 -5.25
CA ASP A 373 25.40 -30.03 -5.33
C ASP A 373 24.63 -31.26 -5.88
N GLY A 374 23.31 -31.11 -6.11
CA GLY A 374 22.44 -32.15 -6.65
C GLY A 374 22.01 -33.24 -5.65
N SER A 375 22.26 -33.04 -4.34
CA SER A 375 21.87 -33.99 -3.30
C SER A 375 20.41 -33.86 -2.84
N ALA A 376 19.78 -32.70 -3.06
CA ALA A 376 18.37 -32.46 -2.74
C ALA A 376 17.41 -33.05 -3.80
N LYS A 377 16.23 -33.47 -3.33
CA LYS A 377 15.08 -33.85 -4.17
C LYS A 377 13.89 -32.96 -3.84
N VAL A 378 13.23 -32.45 -4.87
CA VAL A 378 12.07 -31.55 -4.73
C VAL A 378 10.78 -32.31 -5.05
N PHE A 379 9.77 -32.17 -4.20
CA PHE A 379 8.47 -32.82 -4.35
C PHE A 379 7.37 -31.76 -4.40
N ASN A 380 6.41 -31.90 -5.31
CA ASN A 380 5.24 -31.02 -5.36
C ASN A 380 4.24 -31.36 -4.25
N SER A 381 3.19 -30.55 -4.14
CA SER A 381 2.09 -30.75 -3.18
C SER A 381 1.36 -32.10 -3.30
N ASN A 382 1.47 -32.79 -4.43
CA ASN A 382 0.95 -34.16 -4.64
C ASN A 382 1.97 -35.26 -4.31
N GLN A 383 3.10 -34.91 -3.67
CA GLN A 383 4.22 -35.81 -3.36
C GLN A 383 4.88 -36.45 -4.58
N GLN A 384 4.78 -35.80 -5.75
CA GLN A 384 5.46 -36.23 -6.97
C GLN A 384 6.81 -35.54 -7.09
N LEU A 385 7.83 -36.28 -7.52
CA LEU A 385 9.17 -35.74 -7.75
C LEU A 385 9.12 -34.70 -8.89
N VAL A 386 9.64 -33.51 -8.63
CA VAL A 386 9.85 -32.47 -9.63
C VAL A 386 11.24 -32.64 -10.22
N ASP A 387 11.34 -32.71 -11.55
CA ASP A 387 12.63 -32.68 -12.23
C ASP A 387 13.16 -31.25 -12.24
N ILE A 388 14.15 -30.99 -11.38
CA ILE A 388 14.79 -29.67 -11.28
C ILE A 388 16.03 -29.55 -12.16
N GLY A 389 16.42 -30.62 -12.88
CA GLY A 389 17.65 -30.64 -13.66
C GLY A 389 18.92 -30.38 -12.83
N ASN A 390 19.94 -29.83 -13.48
CA ASN A 390 21.20 -29.43 -12.83
C ASN A 390 21.20 -27.92 -12.58
N ILE A 391 20.83 -27.51 -11.37
CA ILE A 391 20.77 -26.11 -10.96
C ILE A 391 22.18 -25.58 -10.65
N LYS A 392 22.56 -24.48 -11.30
CA LYS A 392 23.85 -23.80 -11.10
C LYS A 392 23.72 -22.47 -10.35
N LYS A 393 22.52 -21.88 -10.33
CA LYS A 393 22.26 -20.58 -9.70
C LYS A 393 20.97 -20.62 -8.93
N VAL A 394 20.98 -20.01 -7.74
CA VAL A 394 19.78 -19.83 -6.93
C VAL A 394 19.65 -18.37 -6.50
N ALA A 395 18.49 -17.77 -6.70
CA ALA A 395 18.10 -16.50 -6.07
C ALA A 395 17.00 -16.73 -5.04
N THR A 396 16.95 -15.89 -4.01
CA THR A 396 15.90 -15.94 -2.99
C THR A 396 15.18 -14.61 -2.90
N VAL A 397 13.86 -14.67 -2.77
CA VAL A 397 12.98 -13.50 -2.68
C VAL A 397 11.98 -13.73 -1.54
N CYS A 398 11.93 -12.79 -0.62
CA CYS A 398 10.89 -12.70 0.39
C CYS A 398 9.75 -11.82 -0.14
N VAL A 399 8.55 -12.38 -0.23
CA VAL A 399 7.35 -11.65 -0.65
C VAL A 399 6.41 -11.52 0.54
N VAL A 400 6.00 -10.29 0.87
CA VAL A 400 4.94 -10.05 1.85
C VAL A 400 3.62 -9.70 1.15
N LEU A 401 2.50 -10.27 1.62
CA LEU A 401 1.18 -10.11 0.98
C LEU A 401 0.75 -8.64 0.85
N ASP A 402 1.04 -7.84 1.86
CA ASP A 402 0.52 -6.48 2.00
C ASP A 402 1.63 -5.44 1.85
N PRO A 403 1.29 -4.15 1.65
CA PRO A 403 2.30 -3.09 1.68
C PRO A 403 2.99 -3.11 3.05
N TYR A 404 4.32 -3.15 3.03
CA TYR A 404 5.14 -3.14 4.24
C TYR A 404 6.00 -1.88 4.25
N PRO A 405 5.80 -0.96 5.21
CA PRO A 405 6.52 0.31 5.26
C PRO A 405 8.03 0.11 5.20
N SER A 406 8.69 0.75 4.24
CA SER A 406 10.16 0.82 4.11
C SER A 406 10.88 -0.53 4.14
N ILE A 407 10.26 -1.61 3.62
CA ILE A 407 10.81 -2.97 3.69
C ILE A 407 12.23 -3.09 3.12
N ALA A 408 12.57 -2.36 2.05
CA ALA A 408 13.91 -2.39 1.45
C ALA A 408 14.96 -1.72 2.36
N ILE A 409 14.62 -0.59 2.98
CA ILE A 409 15.47 0.10 3.96
C ILE A 409 15.66 -0.78 5.19
N HIS A 410 14.58 -1.32 5.75
CA HIS A 410 14.66 -2.19 6.92
C HIS A 410 15.53 -3.41 6.61
N THR A 411 15.35 -4.03 5.44
CA THR A 411 16.19 -5.16 5.01
C THR A 411 17.67 -4.77 4.90
N MET A 412 17.98 -3.60 4.34
CA MET A 412 19.34 -3.10 4.30
C MET A 412 19.95 -2.90 5.69
N LEU A 413 19.17 -2.35 6.63
CA LEU A 413 19.61 -2.10 8.01
C LEU A 413 19.82 -3.40 8.78
N HIS A 414 18.89 -4.36 8.68
CA HIS A 414 18.96 -5.64 9.38
C HIS A 414 20.06 -6.56 8.87
N PHE A 415 20.31 -6.53 7.56
CA PHE A 415 21.29 -7.41 6.89
C PHE A 415 22.58 -6.66 6.49
N HIS A 416 22.87 -5.51 7.11
CA HIS A 416 24.01 -4.65 6.75
C HIS A 416 25.36 -5.38 6.79
N ASN A 417 25.55 -6.28 7.76
CA ASN A 417 26.77 -7.07 7.98
C ASN A 417 26.79 -8.42 7.24
N GLN A 418 25.77 -8.73 6.44
CA GLN A 418 25.71 -9.99 5.68
C GLN A 418 26.10 -9.75 4.21
N GLU A 419 26.91 -10.67 3.65
CA GLU A 419 27.27 -10.64 2.24
C GLU A 419 26.05 -10.90 1.35
N VAL A 420 25.24 -11.90 1.73
CA VAL A 420 23.98 -12.22 1.07
C VAL A 420 22.87 -11.48 1.82
N ARG A 421 22.19 -10.56 1.13
CA ARG A 421 21.04 -9.82 1.67
C ARG A 421 19.77 -10.33 1.00
N PRO A 422 18.69 -10.61 1.74
CA PRO A 422 17.43 -11.00 1.11
C PRO A 422 16.91 -9.87 0.24
N ILE A 423 16.31 -10.23 -0.89
CA ILE A 423 15.43 -9.34 -1.62
C ILE A 423 14.08 -9.45 -0.94
N ALA A 424 13.61 -8.38 -0.31
CA ALA A 424 12.33 -8.38 0.38
C ALA A 424 11.42 -7.30 -0.20
N MET A 425 10.20 -7.69 -0.58
CA MET A 425 9.27 -6.81 -1.27
C MET A 425 7.83 -7.15 -0.96
N SER A 426 6.93 -6.19 -1.17
CA SER A 426 5.50 -6.50 -1.16
C SER A 426 5.09 -7.23 -2.43
N MET A 427 3.93 -7.89 -2.39
CA MET A 427 3.29 -8.46 -3.56
C MET A 427 3.10 -7.39 -4.66
N TYR A 428 2.86 -6.13 -4.27
CA TYR A 428 2.62 -5.03 -5.21
C TYR A 428 3.88 -4.60 -5.97
N ASP A 429 5.02 -4.61 -5.29
CA ASP A 429 6.33 -4.41 -5.92
C ASP A 429 6.59 -5.54 -6.93
N LEU A 430 6.32 -6.80 -6.54
CA LEU A 430 6.45 -7.94 -7.44
C LEU A 430 5.56 -7.79 -8.66
N GLU A 431 4.32 -7.34 -8.51
CA GLU A 431 3.42 -7.08 -9.64
C GLU A 431 3.99 -6.06 -10.61
N ILE A 432 4.57 -4.97 -10.12
CA ILE A 432 5.22 -3.95 -10.96
C ILE A 432 6.42 -4.59 -11.67
N ILE A 433 7.29 -5.31 -10.94
CA ILE A 433 8.46 -5.98 -11.51
C ILE A 433 8.08 -6.94 -12.64
N VAL A 434 7.12 -7.84 -12.44
CA VAL A 434 6.69 -8.80 -13.49
C VAL A 434 5.96 -8.13 -14.66
N THR A 435 5.39 -6.94 -14.44
CA THR A 435 4.75 -6.16 -15.52
C THR A 435 5.79 -5.58 -16.47
N TYR A 436 6.94 -5.15 -15.94
CA TYR A 436 8.00 -4.50 -16.73
C TYR A 436 9.11 -5.46 -17.17
N LEU A 437 9.35 -6.54 -16.43
CA LEU A 437 10.25 -7.64 -16.78
C LEU A 437 9.40 -8.86 -17.14
N ASN A 438 8.87 -8.85 -18.37
CA ASN A 438 7.83 -9.79 -18.80
C ASN A 438 8.37 -11.00 -19.58
N THR A 439 9.69 -11.17 -19.65
CA THR A 439 10.34 -12.37 -20.19
C THR A 439 11.06 -13.14 -19.06
N PRO A 440 11.09 -14.49 -19.12
CA PRO A 440 11.80 -15.31 -18.12
C PRO A 440 13.26 -14.89 -17.89
N ASP A 441 13.99 -14.64 -18.98
CA ASP A 441 15.43 -14.32 -18.95
C ASP A 441 15.70 -12.96 -18.28
N GLU A 442 14.89 -11.93 -18.56
CA GLU A 442 15.04 -10.60 -17.93
C GLU A 442 14.72 -10.63 -16.44
N LEU A 443 13.64 -11.33 -16.07
CA LEU A 443 13.21 -11.42 -14.67
C LEU A 443 14.21 -12.21 -13.82
N ILE A 444 14.73 -13.33 -14.35
CA ILE A 444 15.81 -14.10 -13.70
C ILE A 444 17.05 -13.23 -13.54
N ARG A 445 17.45 -12.53 -14.60
CA ARG A 445 18.64 -11.67 -14.57
C ARG A 445 18.52 -10.60 -13.49
N PHE A 446 17.36 -9.95 -13.35
CA PHE A 446 17.12 -8.98 -12.30
C PHE A 446 17.33 -9.57 -10.89
N PHE A 447 16.70 -10.70 -10.56
CA PHE A 447 16.82 -11.30 -9.24
C PHE A 447 18.23 -11.83 -8.93
N ILE A 448 18.91 -12.39 -9.93
CA ILE A 448 20.30 -12.85 -9.77
C ILE A 448 21.23 -11.66 -9.52
N GLU A 449 21.17 -10.62 -10.35
CA GLU A 449 22.02 -9.44 -10.17
C GLU A 449 21.69 -8.68 -8.87
N ARG A 450 20.42 -8.64 -8.45
CA ARG A 450 20.03 -8.09 -7.14
C ARG A 450 20.62 -8.91 -5.99
N THR A 451 20.68 -10.23 -6.11
CA THR A 451 21.30 -11.11 -5.10
C THR A 451 22.81 -10.90 -5.04
N GLU A 452 23.47 -10.86 -6.20
CA GLU A 452 24.93 -10.74 -6.30
C GLU A 452 25.44 -9.35 -5.90
N PHE A 453 24.75 -8.28 -6.32
CA PHE A 453 25.23 -6.90 -6.16
C PHE A 453 24.46 -6.08 -5.14
N GLY A 454 23.40 -6.63 -4.52
CA GLY A 454 22.52 -5.90 -3.61
C GLY A 454 23.21 -5.27 -2.39
N HIS A 455 24.35 -5.81 -1.95
CA HIS A 455 25.13 -5.21 -0.87
C HIS A 455 25.85 -3.90 -1.28
N GLN A 456 25.94 -3.59 -2.58
CA GLN A 456 26.58 -2.38 -3.12
C GLN A 456 25.57 -1.31 -3.54
N TYR A 457 24.29 -1.67 -3.71
CA TYR A 457 23.23 -0.76 -4.13
C TYR A 457 22.20 -0.62 -3.01
N HIS A 458 21.83 0.60 -2.68
CA HIS A 458 20.92 0.94 -1.59
C HIS A 458 19.75 1.74 -2.16
N SER A 459 18.53 1.42 -1.74
CA SER A 459 17.34 2.16 -2.16
C SER A 459 16.24 2.10 -1.11
N ASP A 460 15.26 2.99 -1.27
CA ASP A 460 14.05 3.08 -0.47
C ASP A 460 12.99 2.02 -0.84
N THR A 461 12.96 1.60 -2.11
CA THR A 461 11.95 0.68 -2.65
C THR A 461 12.55 -0.28 -3.70
N GLU A 462 11.92 -1.46 -3.88
CA GLU A 462 12.31 -2.40 -4.95
C GLU A 462 11.94 -1.87 -6.35
N THR A 463 10.96 -0.97 -6.46
CA THR A 463 10.67 -0.26 -7.71
C THR A 463 11.80 0.67 -8.14
N SER A 464 12.51 1.31 -7.20
CA SER A 464 13.69 2.12 -7.54
C SER A 464 14.85 1.27 -8.08
N TYR A 465 15.06 0.07 -7.53
CA TYR A 465 15.99 -0.92 -8.08
C TYR A 465 15.60 -1.35 -9.49
N LEU A 466 14.32 -1.60 -9.74
CA LEU A 466 13.80 -1.91 -11.08
C LEU A 466 14.03 -0.75 -12.06
N GLY A 467 13.73 0.48 -11.64
CA GLY A 467 13.95 1.69 -12.46
C GLY A 467 15.41 1.85 -12.86
N PHE A 468 16.34 1.63 -11.93
CA PHE A 468 17.77 1.59 -12.22
C PHE A 468 18.12 0.49 -13.23
N PHE A 469 17.67 -0.75 -12.99
CA PHE A 469 17.95 -1.90 -13.83
C PHE A 469 17.52 -1.68 -15.29
N LEU A 470 16.30 -1.16 -15.49
CA LEU A 470 15.79 -0.85 -16.82
C LEU A 470 16.56 0.29 -17.51
N ARG A 471 16.97 1.30 -16.75
CA ARG A 471 17.67 2.47 -17.29
C ARG A 471 19.11 2.16 -17.69
N GLU A 472 19.83 1.41 -16.85
CA GLU A 472 21.26 1.12 -17.03
C GLU A 472 21.52 -0.24 -17.71
N GLY A 473 20.48 -1.05 -17.91
CA GLY A 473 20.58 -2.38 -18.53
C GLY A 473 21.17 -3.45 -17.61
N GLY A 474 21.10 -3.27 -16.30
CA GLY A 474 21.61 -4.19 -15.28
C GLY A 474 22.34 -3.51 -14.12
N PHE A 475 22.72 -4.31 -13.12
CA PHE A 475 23.64 -3.92 -12.05
C PHE A 475 25.07 -4.30 -12.44
N VAL A 476 26.03 -3.48 -12.01
CA VAL A 476 27.45 -3.73 -12.25
C VAL A 476 28.22 -3.79 -10.93
N LYS A 477 29.21 -4.69 -10.86
CA LYS A 477 30.12 -4.81 -9.72
C LYS A 477 30.85 -3.48 -9.49
N ARG A 478 30.78 -2.97 -8.26
CA ARG A 478 31.53 -1.81 -7.79
C ARG A 478 32.78 -2.24 -7.04
N LYS A 479 33.69 -1.31 -6.75
CA LYS A 479 34.77 -1.60 -5.80
C LYS A 479 34.18 -1.88 -4.41
N GLU A 480 34.90 -2.62 -3.58
CA GLU A 480 34.40 -3.12 -2.29
C GLU A 480 33.84 -2.01 -1.38
N ASN A 481 34.50 -0.85 -1.38
CA ASN A 481 34.10 0.31 -0.57
C ASN A 481 33.18 1.31 -1.31
N GLU A 482 32.81 1.04 -2.56
CA GLU A 482 31.89 1.88 -3.33
C GLU A 482 30.45 1.41 -3.11
N LYS A 483 29.60 2.32 -2.64
CA LYS A 483 28.15 2.10 -2.50
C LYS A 483 27.40 3.07 -3.40
N VAL A 484 26.28 2.62 -3.97
CA VAL A 484 25.39 3.43 -4.81
C VAL A 484 24.08 3.63 -4.05
N MET A 485 23.67 4.89 -3.87
CA MET A 485 22.35 5.23 -3.37
C MET A 485 21.42 5.53 -4.56
N LEU A 486 20.32 4.80 -4.65
CA LEU A 486 19.30 4.93 -5.67
C LEU A 486 18.17 5.78 -5.12
N ASP A 487 17.95 6.94 -5.75
CA ASP A 487 16.90 7.89 -5.39
C ASP A 487 15.53 7.43 -5.92
N GLY A 488 14.48 7.67 -5.13
CA GLY A 488 13.09 7.32 -5.47
C GLY A 488 12.58 7.90 -6.79
N SER A 489 13.24 8.94 -7.35
CA SER A 489 12.94 9.44 -8.70
C SER A 489 13.05 8.39 -9.80
N LEU A 490 13.81 7.31 -9.59
CA LEU A 490 13.90 6.18 -10.51
C LEU A 490 12.58 5.40 -10.65
N ALA A 491 11.71 5.46 -9.64
CA ALA A 491 10.42 4.78 -9.66
C ALA A 491 9.30 5.62 -10.29
N LYS A 492 9.48 6.95 -10.44
CA LYS A 492 8.43 7.89 -10.88
C LYS A 492 7.82 7.60 -12.24
N GLN A 493 8.57 6.94 -13.12
CA GLN A 493 8.04 6.52 -14.42
C GLN A 493 6.89 5.52 -14.27
N PHE A 494 6.96 4.65 -13.25
CA PHE A 494 5.93 3.66 -12.96
C PHE A 494 4.68 4.34 -12.41
N ASP A 495 4.83 5.37 -11.57
CA ASP A 495 3.71 6.16 -11.06
C ASP A 495 2.86 6.73 -12.19
N LYS A 496 3.50 7.18 -13.27
CA LYS A 496 2.79 7.67 -14.44
C LYS A 496 2.18 6.54 -15.26
N GLU A 497 2.99 5.57 -15.68
CA GLU A 497 2.56 4.59 -16.66
C GLU A 497 1.62 3.53 -16.09
N PHE A 498 1.95 2.99 -14.92
CA PHE A 498 1.16 1.95 -14.27
C PHE A 498 -0.18 2.51 -13.81
N PHE A 499 -0.17 3.66 -13.11
CA PHE A 499 -1.39 4.31 -12.67
C PHE A 499 -2.28 4.72 -13.84
N THR A 500 -1.73 5.28 -14.93
CA THR A 500 -2.55 5.68 -16.09
C THR A 500 -3.26 4.49 -16.72
N LYS A 501 -2.56 3.36 -16.93
CA LYS A 501 -3.17 2.13 -17.48
C LYS A 501 -4.25 1.59 -16.56
N SER A 502 -3.97 1.56 -15.26
CA SER A 502 -4.92 1.10 -14.25
C SER A 502 -6.17 2.00 -14.23
N TYR A 503 -6.00 3.31 -14.17
CA TYR A 503 -7.08 4.30 -14.18
C TYR A 503 -8.00 4.14 -15.40
N GLN A 504 -7.46 3.93 -16.60
CA GLN A 504 -8.26 3.66 -17.81
C GLN A 504 -9.09 2.38 -17.71
N SER A 505 -8.61 1.36 -16.98
CA SER A 505 -9.40 0.16 -16.67
C SER A 505 -10.63 0.50 -15.81
N TYR A 506 -10.44 1.32 -14.78
CA TYR A 506 -11.51 1.76 -13.88
C TYR A 506 -12.54 2.67 -14.58
N GLN A 507 -12.10 3.55 -15.48
CA GLN A 507 -13.02 4.31 -16.33
C GLN A 507 -13.92 3.41 -17.17
N ARG A 508 -13.36 2.35 -17.77
CA ARG A 508 -14.15 1.36 -18.52
C ARG A 508 -15.12 0.59 -17.62
N ARG A 509 -14.71 0.26 -16.39
CA ARG A 509 -15.58 -0.38 -15.38
C ARG A 509 -16.74 0.54 -14.98
N LEU A 510 -16.47 1.82 -14.70
CA LEU A 510 -17.50 2.82 -14.40
C LEU A 510 -18.48 2.97 -15.56
N ALA A 511 -18.00 3.05 -16.81
CA ALA A 511 -18.85 3.14 -17.99
C ALA A 511 -19.81 1.95 -18.13
N LYS A 512 -19.36 0.73 -17.80
CA LYS A 512 -20.22 -0.46 -17.75
C LYS A 512 -21.26 -0.36 -16.64
N LEU A 513 -20.89 0.12 -15.45
CA LEU A 513 -21.84 0.32 -14.33
C LEU A 513 -22.91 1.37 -14.67
N ALA A 514 -22.50 2.46 -15.33
CA ALA A 514 -23.35 3.54 -15.82
C ALA A 514 -24.21 3.16 -17.04
N SER A 515 -23.99 1.99 -17.65
CA SER A 515 -24.76 1.54 -18.81
C SER A 515 -26.26 1.51 -18.51
N GLY A 516 -27.05 2.03 -19.45
CA GLY A 516 -28.51 2.13 -19.34
C GLY A 516 -29.03 3.38 -18.60
N VAL A 517 -28.18 4.33 -18.23
CA VAL A 517 -28.66 5.59 -17.62
C VAL A 517 -29.52 6.37 -18.61
N GLY A 518 -30.79 6.57 -18.27
CA GLY A 518 -31.75 7.37 -19.01
C GLY A 518 -31.79 8.82 -18.55
N ARG A 519 -32.34 9.71 -19.39
CA ARG A 519 -32.46 11.16 -19.14
C ARG A 519 -33.14 11.50 -17.80
N ASN A 520 -34.08 10.67 -17.36
CA ASN A 520 -34.88 10.90 -16.15
C ASN A 520 -34.33 10.21 -14.89
N ASN A 521 -33.34 9.32 -15.02
CA ASN A 521 -32.68 8.71 -13.87
C ASN A 521 -31.90 9.75 -13.07
N ARG A 522 -31.55 9.44 -11.83
CA ARG A 522 -30.58 10.25 -11.08
C ARG A 522 -29.23 10.25 -11.78
N CYS A 523 -28.45 11.31 -11.58
CA CYS A 523 -27.21 11.51 -12.28
C CYS A 523 -26.11 10.57 -11.77
N ILE A 524 -25.30 10.06 -12.70
CA ILE A 524 -24.12 9.23 -12.41
C ILE A 524 -22.97 10.01 -11.76
N CYS A 525 -22.99 11.35 -11.74
CA CYS A 525 -22.02 12.12 -10.96
C CYS A 525 -22.39 12.23 -9.47
N MET A 526 -23.43 11.52 -9.02
CA MET A 526 -23.87 11.52 -7.62
C MET A 526 -24.19 12.92 -7.07
N SER A 527 -24.69 13.83 -7.90
CA SER A 527 -25.14 15.17 -7.47
C SER A 527 -26.55 15.20 -6.86
N GLY A 528 -27.25 14.06 -6.84
CA GLY A 528 -28.67 13.97 -6.47
C GLY A 528 -29.65 14.51 -7.52
N LYS A 529 -29.17 15.22 -8.56
CA LYS A 529 -30.01 15.77 -9.64
C LYS A 529 -30.39 14.67 -10.65
N LYS A 530 -31.45 14.89 -11.45
CA LYS A 530 -31.74 14.05 -12.64
C LYS A 530 -30.65 14.23 -13.70
N TYR A 531 -30.31 13.18 -14.45
CA TYR A 531 -29.22 13.20 -15.44
C TYR A 531 -29.38 14.32 -16.48
N LYS A 532 -30.60 14.54 -17.01
CA LYS A 532 -30.92 15.65 -17.93
C LYS A 532 -30.72 17.05 -17.36
N ASN A 533 -30.71 17.18 -16.04
CA ASN A 533 -30.57 18.45 -15.33
C ASN A 533 -29.16 18.63 -14.75
N CYS A 534 -28.23 17.76 -15.12
CA CYS A 534 -26.86 17.74 -14.60
C CYS A 534 -25.91 17.39 -15.75
N CYS A 535 -25.17 16.28 -15.67
CA CYS A 535 -24.10 15.94 -16.63
C CYS A 535 -24.52 15.95 -18.11
N LEU A 536 -25.77 15.61 -18.46
CA LEU A 536 -26.23 15.61 -19.86
C LEU A 536 -26.18 17.00 -20.49
N ARG A 537 -26.30 18.09 -19.70
CA ARG A 537 -26.23 19.46 -20.20
C ARG A 537 -24.83 19.80 -20.71
N TYR A 538 -23.79 19.29 -20.05
CA TYR A 538 -22.41 19.63 -20.38
C TYR A 538 -21.86 18.78 -21.53
N THR A 539 -22.36 17.56 -21.72
CA THR A 539 -22.00 16.73 -22.88
C THR A 539 -22.49 17.29 -24.22
N GLN A 540 -23.50 18.15 -24.20
CA GLN A 540 -24.04 18.79 -25.42
C GLN A 540 -23.30 20.08 -25.79
N VAL A 541 -22.63 20.74 -24.83
CA VAL A 541 -21.91 22.00 -25.06
C VAL A 541 -20.52 21.75 -25.68
N SER A 542 -19.88 20.62 -25.35
CA SER A 542 -18.56 20.22 -25.88
C SER A 542 -18.59 19.64 -27.30
N ALA A 543 -19.76 19.43 -27.90
CA ALA A 543 -19.91 18.97 -29.29
C ALA A 543 -20.19 20.13 -30.27
N SER A 544 -20.34 21.34 -29.74
CA SER A 544 -20.63 22.59 -30.47
C SER A 544 -19.49 23.61 -30.41
N SER A 545 -18.33 23.20 -29.90
CA SER A 545 -17.04 23.91 -29.84
C SER A 545 -15.96 22.99 -30.39
#